data_AF-A0A210QGS8-F1
#
_entry.id   AF-A0A210QGS8-F1
#
_cell.length_a   1.000
_cell.length_b   1.000
_cell.length_c   1.000
_cell.angle_alpha   90.00
_cell.angle_beta   90.00
_cell.angle_gamma   90.00
#
_symmetry.space_group_name_H-M   'P 1'
#
loop_
_entity.id
_entity.type
_entity.pdbx_description
1 polymer ?
#
loop_
_entity_poly.entity_id
_entity_poly.type
_entity_poly.pdbx_seq_one_letter_code
_entity_poly.pdbx_strand_id
1 'polypeptide(L)'
;MIAARVVLLLALCEVTTTVSGRCSAYDGLGDTECLKLGHYDGYQWATCLTDTYIEAKSHQTKGCQDNSYYCYYQCMCEVYDDCDGPNVRDLCSCDPNTAVANHNTQSLTPLPSRCFSPSGTDCSWYKDCLQKRYPCPGSSASNALTLAKNFCDLYNDYQSSFSVDGQAWIATVRKCLQIELVTLLRPWESLTVTCASIKDVAFASHSKCYSSLPGFCSLSFSDQMRIFWTIKGGFVDAFVDTMKSFWELMSGCLHQITTDISLTDNRLARAKIVVRKKASMERNPDDFAGKIVDAVALKQKWAAKGLAWYGFHQEPKTTPEFNVNIILVQKWDFDLNDPNVPGTSLSDAVTVLGNSVNGSLTCLLVGDIYVDVLSMTACNDVNCDRVSLEVMAPLLPKCTGTSFKISFFLVLSVGMFAIGIV
;
A
#
# COMPACT_ATOMS: atom_id res chain seq x y z
N MET A 1 -47.03 -2.96 6.69
CA MET A 1 -46.74 -4.09 7.60
C MET A 1 -45.43 -4.72 7.16
N ILE A 2 -44.32 -4.75 7.87
CA ILE A 2 -43.90 -4.30 9.21
C ILE A 2 -42.44 -3.85 9.00
N ALA A 3 -42.11 -2.66 9.49
CA ALA A 3 -40.74 -2.15 9.51
C ALA A 3 -39.95 -2.94 10.57
N ALA A 4 -38.89 -3.64 10.15
CA ALA A 4 -37.94 -4.25 11.08
C ALA A 4 -36.95 -3.15 11.53
N ARG A 5 -37.17 -2.66 12.75
CA ARG A 5 -36.24 -1.78 13.46
C ARG A 5 -34.97 -2.59 13.77
N VAL A 6 -33.87 -2.25 13.12
CA VAL A 6 -32.54 -2.65 13.56
C VAL A 6 -32.24 -1.83 14.82
N VAL A 7 -32.31 -2.48 15.98
CA VAL A 7 -31.88 -1.90 17.25
C VAL A 7 -30.36 -2.02 17.28
N LEU A 8 -29.68 -0.90 16.97
CA LEU A 8 -28.24 -0.74 17.16
C LEU A 8 -28.00 -0.68 18.69
N LEU A 9 -27.53 -1.79 19.28
CA LEU A 9 -27.04 -1.79 20.66
C LEU A 9 -25.70 -1.07 20.68
N LEU A 10 -25.74 0.22 21.01
CA LEU A 10 -24.55 1.01 21.36
C LEU A 10 -23.95 0.40 22.64
N ALA A 11 -22.82 -0.28 22.52
CA ALA A 11 -22.02 -0.68 23.67
C ALA A 11 -21.37 0.58 24.27
N LEU A 12 -22.02 1.13 25.29
CA LEU A 12 -21.62 2.32 26.02
C LEU A 12 -20.29 2.06 26.76
N CYS A 13 -19.32 2.96 26.58
CA CYS A 13 -18.11 2.99 27.39
C CYS A 13 -18.43 3.71 28.71
N GLU A 14 -18.97 3.00 29.72
CA GLU A 14 -19.20 3.59 31.04
C GLU A 14 -17.87 3.71 31.82
N VAL A 15 -17.43 4.94 32.06
CA VAL A 15 -16.31 5.25 32.96
C VAL A 15 -16.89 5.82 34.25
N THR A 16 -16.77 5.11 35.38
CA THR A 16 -17.08 5.69 36.69
C THR A 16 -15.91 5.61 37.68
N THR A 17 -15.62 6.79 38.24
CA THR A 17 -14.93 7.12 39.50
C THR A 17 -13.41 6.90 39.58
N THR A 18 -12.70 7.92 39.09
CA THR A 18 -11.55 8.63 39.71
C THR A 18 -10.64 7.85 40.66
N VAL A 19 -9.47 7.46 40.13
CA VAL A 19 -8.17 7.71 40.77
C VAL A 19 -7.55 8.84 39.92
N SER A 20 -7.14 9.95 40.54
CA SER A 20 -6.56 11.16 39.92
C SER A 20 -6.03 11.00 38.48
N GLY A 21 -6.93 11.06 37.50
CA GLY A 21 -6.58 10.81 36.11
C GLY A 21 -5.91 12.04 35.52
N ARG A 22 -4.76 11.86 34.87
CA ARG A 22 -4.11 12.91 34.08
C ARG A 22 -4.91 13.26 32.82
N CYS A 23 -5.79 12.37 32.37
CA CYS A 23 -6.75 12.66 31.31
C CYS A 23 -7.94 13.45 31.86
N SER A 24 -8.17 14.61 31.28
CA SER A 24 -9.37 15.41 31.46
C SER A 24 -10.01 15.70 30.11
N ALA A 25 -11.21 16.27 30.09
CA ALA A 25 -11.86 16.68 28.84
C ALA A 25 -11.01 17.66 27.98
N TYR A 26 -9.95 18.27 28.53
CA TYR A 26 -9.13 19.30 27.88
C TYR A 26 -7.61 19.06 27.92
N ASP A 27 -7.13 18.02 28.59
CA ASP A 27 -5.69 17.78 28.77
C ASP A 27 -5.38 16.30 29.02
N GLY A 28 -4.10 15.92 28.89
CA GLY A 28 -3.59 14.58 29.16
C GLY A 28 -3.32 13.74 27.92
N LEU A 29 -3.34 14.33 26.71
CA LEU A 29 -3.17 13.58 25.46
C LEU A 29 -1.87 12.74 25.45
N GLY A 30 -2.03 11.43 25.30
CA GLY A 30 -0.94 10.45 25.28
C GLY A 30 -0.55 9.90 26.66
N ASP A 31 -1.12 10.42 27.74
CA ASP A 31 -0.93 9.84 29.07
C ASP A 31 -1.60 8.46 29.14
N THR A 32 -0.89 7.53 29.78
CA THR A 32 -1.32 6.15 29.95
C THR A 32 -1.52 5.83 31.41
N GLU A 33 -2.63 5.18 31.75
CA GLU A 33 -2.96 4.81 33.12
C GLU A 33 -3.52 3.40 33.23
N CYS A 34 -3.40 2.85 34.44
CA CYS A 34 -3.93 1.55 34.81
C CYS A 34 -5.29 1.75 35.49
N LEU A 35 -6.39 1.52 34.76
CA LEU A 35 -7.74 1.88 35.19
C LEU A 35 -8.58 0.64 35.50
N LYS A 36 -9.40 0.74 36.56
CA LYS A 36 -10.47 -0.22 36.83
C LYS A 36 -11.73 0.20 36.09
N LEU A 37 -12.27 -0.68 35.26
CA LEU A 37 -13.49 -0.42 34.49
C LEU A 37 -14.68 -1.14 35.11
N GLY A 38 -15.85 -0.50 35.13
CA GLY A 38 -17.03 -0.96 35.87
C GLY A 38 -17.54 -2.36 35.49
N HIS A 39 -17.33 -2.77 34.24
CA HIS A 39 -17.76 -4.08 33.74
C HIS A 39 -16.67 -5.16 33.77
N TYR A 40 -15.48 -4.88 34.34
CA TYR A 40 -14.33 -5.78 34.30
C TYR A 40 -13.74 -6.05 35.69
N ASP A 41 -13.54 -7.33 36.01
CA ASP A 41 -12.83 -7.76 37.20
C ASP A 41 -11.31 -7.58 37.03
N GLY A 42 -10.79 -6.37 37.23
CA GLY A 42 -9.34 -6.11 37.17
C GLY A 42 -9.00 -4.69 36.74
N TYR A 43 -7.71 -4.43 36.52
CA TYR A 43 -7.21 -3.19 35.95
C TYR A 43 -6.61 -3.45 34.58
N GLN A 44 -6.76 -2.50 33.66
CA GLN A 44 -6.14 -2.56 32.34
C GLN A 44 -5.55 -1.22 31.94
N TRP A 45 -4.59 -1.27 31.03
CA TRP A 45 -4.03 -0.06 30.44
C TRP A 45 -5.08 0.69 29.62
N ALA A 46 -5.07 2.01 29.73
CA ALA A 46 -5.82 2.92 28.87
C ALA A 46 -4.97 4.14 28.51
N THR A 47 -5.22 4.70 27.33
CA THR A 47 -4.54 5.91 26.85
C THR A 47 -5.53 7.06 26.76
N CYS A 48 -5.16 8.25 27.21
CA CYS A 48 -5.93 9.45 26.97
C CYS A 48 -5.78 9.91 25.52
N LEU A 49 -6.88 9.92 24.76
CA LEU A 49 -6.89 10.17 23.31
C LEU A 49 -7.98 11.17 22.94
N THR A 50 -7.85 11.77 21.76
CA THR A 50 -8.92 12.64 21.26
C THR A 50 -10.14 11.82 20.87
N ASP A 51 -11.32 12.42 21.02
CA ASP A 51 -12.57 11.84 20.52
C ASP A 51 -12.45 11.44 19.05
N THR A 52 -11.91 12.33 18.22
CA THR A 52 -11.72 12.07 16.79
C THR A 52 -10.77 10.91 16.47
N TYR A 53 -9.85 10.56 17.38
CA TYR A 53 -9.01 9.37 17.26
C TYR A 53 -9.84 8.11 17.56
N ILE A 54 -10.63 8.15 18.63
CA ILE A 54 -11.45 7.03 19.08
C ILE A 54 -12.53 6.72 18.05
N GLU A 55 -13.20 7.74 17.50
CA GLU A 55 -14.14 7.59 16.41
C GLU A 55 -13.48 6.93 15.19
N ALA A 56 -12.31 7.41 14.78
CA ALA A 56 -11.61 6.84 13.63
C ALA A 56 -11.15 5.39 13.87
N LYS A 57 -10.61 5.09 15.06
CA LYS A 57 -10.12 3.75 15.43
C LYS A 57 -11.27 2.74 15.59
N SER A 58 -12.43 3.20 16.06
CA SER A 58 -13.62 2.37 16.29
C SER A 58 -14.57 2.30 15.08
N HIS A 59 -14.18 2.85 13.93
CA HIS A 59 -15.05 2.96 12.76
C HIS A 59 -16.39 3.66 13.06
N GLN A 60 -16.33 4.78 13.78
CA GLN A 60 -17.47 5.63 14.17
C GLN A 60 -18.46 4.98 15.13
N THR A 61 -18.05 3.91 15.84
CA THR A 61 -18.94 3.20 16.78
C THR A 61 -18.76 3.65 18.22
N LYS A 62 -17.64 4.31 18.54
CA LYS A 62 -17.29 4.78 19.88
C LYS A 62 -16.78 6.22 19.80
N GLY A 63 -17.00 6.95 20.88
CA GLY A 63 -16.49 8.30 21.11
C GLY A 63 -16.44 8.59 22.61
N CYS A 64 -15.94 9.75 22.95
CA CYS A 64 -15.94 10.27 24.30
C CYS A 64 -17.35 10.65 24.75
N GLN A 65 -17.61 10.49 26.05
CA GLN A 65 -18.88 10.93 26.64
C GLN A 65 -18.94 12.46 26.75
N ASP A 66 -20.16 12.98 26.77
CA ASP A 66 -20.47 14.40 27.02
C ASP A 66 -19.76 15.40 26.09
N ASN A 67 -19.46 15.00 24.84
CA ASN A 67 -18.67 15.77 23.88
C ASN A 67 -17.29 16.21 24.43
N SER A 68 -16.71 15.42 25.35
CA SER A 68 -15.37 15.66 25.85
C SER A 68 -14.36 15.53 24.72
N TYR A 69 -13.42 16.46 24.61
CA TYR A 69 -12.43 16.42 23.53
C TYR A 69 -11.41 15.30 23.73
N TYR A 70 -11.09 14.98 24.99
CA TYR A 70 -10.26 13.82 25.34
C TYR A 70 -10.98 12.90 26.32
N CYS A 71 -10.70 11.61 26.21
CA CYS A 71 -11.09 10.60 27.18
C CYS A 71 -10.16 9.39 27.11
N TYR A 72 -10.24 8.51 28.12
CA TYR A 72 -9.49 7.26 28.10
C TYR A 72 -10.07 6.27 27.11
N TYR A 73 -9.20 5.69 26.29
CA TYR A 73 -9.50 4.58 25.40
C TYR A 73 -8.73 3.33 25.85
N GLN A 74 -9.46 2.22 25.93
CA GLN A 74 -8.97 0.98 26.53
C GLN A 74 -7.96 0.28 25.61
N CYS A 75 -6.89 -0.28 26.18
CA CYS A 75 -5.87 -1.02 25.42
C CYS A 75 -6.48 -2.11 24.54
N MET A 76 -7.46 -2.86 25.06
CA MET A 76 -8.09 -3.95 24.30
C MET A 76 -8.78 -3.44 23.03
N CYS A 77 -9.54 -2.35 23.16
CA CYS A 77 -10.21 -1.70 22.05
C CYS A 77 -9.23 -1.06 21.06
N GLU A 78 -8.14 -0.51 21.56
CA GLU A 78 -7.16 0.22 20.76
C GLU A 78 -6.23 -0.69 19.97
N VAL A 79 -5.69 -1.72 20.63
CA VAL A 79 -4.63 -2.56 20.08
C VAL A 79 -5.20 -3.78 19.37
N TYR A 80 -6.25 -4.38 19.92
CA TYR A 80 -6.78 -5.65 19.44
C TYR A 80 -8.10 -5.53 18.68
N ASP A 81 -8.64 -4.31 18.53
CA ASP A 81 -9.96 -4.03 17.95
C ASP A 81 -11.10 -4.83 18.62
N ASP A 82 -10.86 -5.29 19.85
CA ASP A 82 -11.79 -6.10 20.63
C ASP A 82 -11.91 -5.50 22.02
N CYS A 83 -13.14 -5.14 22.38
CA CYS A 83 -13.42 -4.47 23.62
C CYS A 83 -13.96 -5.41 24.69
N ASP A 84 -14.15 -6.70 24.41
CA ASP A 84 -14.64 -7.65 25.40
C ASP A 84 -13.95 -9.02 25.29
N GLY A 85 -14.20 -9.88 26.27
CA GLY A 85 -13.68 -11.25 26.27
C GLY A 85 -12.34 -11.49 26.98
N PRO A 86 -12.08 -12.74 27.40
CA PRO A 86 -10.93 -13.07 28.26
C PRO A 86 -9.58 -13.07 27.52
N ASN A 87 -9.57 -13.31 26.20
CA ASN A 87 -8.33 -13.45 25.44
C ASN A 87 -7.53 -12.14 25.33
N VAL A 88 -8.21 -11.01 25.11
CA VAL A 88 -7.59 -9.68 25.00
C VAL A 88 -7.40 -9.00 26.35
N ARG A 89 -8.19 -9.42 27.34
CA ARG A 89 -8.09 -8.95 28.73
C ARG A 89 -6.71 -9.18 29.32
N ASP A 90 -6.20 -10.41 29.24
CA ASP A 90 -4.93 -10.76 29.89
C ASP A 90 -3.74 -10.05 29.25
N LEU A 91 -3.84 -9.73 27.94
CA LEU A 91 -2.81 -8.99 27.20
C LEU A 91 -2.73 -7.51 27.61
N CYS A 92 -3.84 -6.92 28.05
CA CYS A 92 -3.93 -5.51 28.44
C CYS A 92 -3.93 -5.28 29.96
N SER A 93 -3.78 -6.33 30.75
CA SER A 93 -3.79 -6.27 32.22
C SER A 93 -2.64 -5.45 32.77
N CYS A 94 -2.89 -4.73 33.87
CA CYS A 94 -1.88 -3.96 34.58
C CYS A 94 -2.11 -4.02 36.09
N ASP A 95 -1.09 -3.70 36.88
CA ASP A 95 -1.21 -3.53 38.33
C ASP A 95 -1.08 -2.04 38.67
N PRO A 96 -2.11 -1.42 39.29
CA PRO A 96 -2.11 0.01 39.61
C PRO A 96 -1.09 0.38 40.70
N ASN A 97 -0.59 -0.60 41.46
CA ASN A 97 0.38 -0.38 42.54
C ASN A 97 1.82 -0.49 42.05
N THR A 98 2.05 -1.07 40.87
CA THR A 98 3.34 -0.97 40.21
C THR A 98 3.40 0.41 39.58
N ALA A 99 4.23 1.30 40.15
CA ALA A 99 4.60 2.51 39.43
C ALA A 99 5.07 2.10 38.03
N VAL A 100 4.64 2.85 37.01
CA VAL A 100 5.07 2.72 35.59
C VAL A 100 6.62 2.71 35.44
N ALA A 101 7.34 2.96 36.53
CA ALA A 101 8.78 2.91 36.70
C ALA A 101 9.47 1.56 36.44
N ASN A 102 8.78 0.41 36.31
CA ASN A 102 9.45 -0.89 36.19
C ASN A 102 9.08 -1.78 34.98
N HIS A 103 8.56 -1.21 33.90
CA HIS A 103 8.92 -1.75 32.57
C HIS A 103 10.21 -1.04 32.17
N ASN A 104 11.35 -1.75 32.33
CA ASN A 104 12.71 -1.29 32.05
C ASN A 104 12.75 -0.11 31.08
N THR A 105 12.86 1.09 31.65
CA THR A 105 13.14 2.33 30.96
C THR A 105 14.54 2.24 30.35
N GLN A 106 14.66 1.51 29.25
CA GLN A 106 15.66 1.85 28.24
C GLN A 106 15.18 3.16 27.62
N SER A 107 15.43 4.26 28.34
CA SER A 107 15.29 5.67 27.95
C SER A 107 14.49 5.88 26.65
N LEU A 108 13.17 5.63 26.68
CA LEU A 108 12.33 5.90 25.53
C LEU A 108 12.32 7.41 25.33
N THR A 109 12.81 7.87 24.18
CA THR A 109 12.87 9.29 23.85
C THR A 109 11.48 9.91 24.01
N PRO A 110 11.32 10.97 24.83
CA PRO A 110 10.03 11.64 24.97
C PRO A 110 9.48 12.09 23.61
N LEU A 111 8.23 11.72 23.35
CA LEU A 111 7.52 12.09 22.12
C LEU A 111 6.53 13.22 22.41
N PRO A 112 6.35 14.17 21.48
CA PRO A 112 5.27 15.15 21.55
C PRO A 112 3.88 14.51 21.65
N SER A 113 2.93 15.15 22.31
CA SER A 113 1.55 14.65 22.46
C SER A 113 0.85 14.37 21.12
N ARG A 114 1.14 15.15 20.07
CA ARG A 114 0.64 14.94 18.70
C ARG A 114 0.99 13.56 18.12
N CYS A 115 2.01 12.89 18.67
CA CYS A 115 2.38 11.54 18.25
C CYS A 115 1.33 10.48 18.62
N PHE A 116 0.52 10.74 19.66
CA PHE A 116 -0.45 9.78 20.18
C PHE A 116 -1.86 9.97 19.63
N SER A 117 -2.16 11.13 19.01
CA SER A 117 -3.40 11.38 18.28
C SER A 117 -3.11 12.20 17.01
N PRO A 118 -2.59 11.56 15.96
CA PRO A 118 -2.21 12.23 14.72
C PRO A 118 -3.42 12.77 13.96
N SER A 119 -3.22 13.87 13.23
CA SER A 119 -4.28 14.49 12.42
C SER A 119 -4.58 13.74 11.11
N GLY A 120 -3.68 12.87 10.64
CA GLY A 120 -3.71 12.30 9.29
C GLY A 120 -3.06 13.20 8.23
N THR A 121 -3.03 14.51 8.48
CA THR A 121 -2.49 15.52 7.53
C THR A 121 -1.03 15.87 7.78
N ASP A 122 -0.56 15.73 9.02
CA ASP A 122 0.84 15.95 9.38
C ASP A 122 1.70 14.74 8.97
N CYS A 123 2.36 14.85 7.82
CA CYS A 123 3.24 13.82 7.29
C CYS A 123 4.59 13.75 8.01
N SER A 124 4.96 14.79 8.78
CA SER A 124 6.17 14.75 9.60
C SER A 124 6.04 13.70 10.71
N TRP A 125 4.82 13.30 11.09
CA TRP A 125 4.55 12.26 12.09
C TRP A 125 5.35 10.97 11.87
N TYR A 126 5.45 10.47 10.63
CA TYR A 126 6.20 9.24 10.33
C TYR A 126 7.68 9.35 10.77
N LYS A 127 8.27 10.52 10.59
CA LYS A 127 9.67 10.81 10.95
C LYS A 127 9.80 11.21 12.43
N ASP A 128 9.01 12.18 12.85
CA ASP A 128 9.17 12.86 14.15
C ASP A 128 8.60 12.06 15.32
N CYS A 129 7.73 11.08 15.04
CA CYS A 129 7.12 10.21 16.04
C CYS A 129 7.62 8.78 15.89
N LEU A 130 7.25 8.11 14.79
CA LEU A 130 7.49 6.68 14.65
C LEU A 130 8.97 6.36 14.41
N GLN A 131 9.62 7.02 13.44
CA GLN A 131 11.06 6.84 13.21
C GLN A 131 11.90 7.38 14.37
N LYS A 132 11.47 8.48 15.02
CA LYS A 132 12.15 8.98 16.24
C LYS A 132 12.13 7.96 17.37
N ARG A 133 11.03 7.22 17.52
CA ARG A 133 10.92 6.12 18.50
C ARG A 133 11.70 4.88 18.06
N TYR A 134 11.61 4.53 16.78
CA TYR A 134 12.22 3.34 16.18
C TYR A 134 13.04 3.72 14.94
N PRO A 135 14.32 4.16 15.10
CA PRO A 135 15.12 4.68 13.99
C PRO A 135 15.36 3.70 12.85
N CYS A 136 15.49 2.40 13.15
CA CYS A 136 15.58 1.31 12.18
C CYS A 136 16.54 1.56 10.98
N PRO A 137 17.78 2.05 11.20
CA PRO A 137 18.66 2.51 10.12
C PRO A 137 19.00 1.38 9.13
N GLY A 138 18.90 1.68 7.83
CA GLY A 138 19.24 0.72 6.77
C GLY A 138 18.29 -0.47 6.63
N SER A 139 17.18 -0.50 7.37
CA SER A 139 16.18 -1.56 7.29
C SER A 139 15.10 -1.28 6.25
N SER A 140 14.39 -2.33 5.82
CA SER A 140 13.19 -2.19 4.99
C SER A 140 12.08 -1.38 5.67
N ALA A 141 12.04 -1.34 7.01
CA ALA A 141 11.11 -0.51 7.76
C ALA A 141 11.40 0.99 7.59
N SER A 142 12.67 1.41 7.70
CA SER A 142 13.03 2.81 7.45
C SER A 142 12.70 3.24 6.02
N ASN A 143 12.87 2.34 5.04
CA ASN A 143 12.46 2.61 3.66
C ASN A 143 10.94 2.74 3.53
N ALA A 144 10.18 1.84 4.18
CA ALA A 144 8.71 1.89 4.18
C ALA A 144 8.17 3.16 4.85
N LEU A 145 8.76 3.61 5.96
CA LEU A 145 8.36 4.86 6.64
C LEU A 145 8.69 6.09 5.81
N THR A 146 9.84 6.10 5.13
CA THR A 146 10.20 7.18 4.20
C THR A 146 9.21 7.23 3.04
N LEU A 147 8.86 6.07 2.48
CA LEU A 147 7.88 5.97 1.41
C LEU A 147 6.47 6.40 1.85
N ALA A 148 6.03 6.00 3.04
CA ALA A 148 4.74 6.41 3.61
C ALA A 148 4.68 7.94 3.79
N LYS A 149 5.76 8.57 4.27
CA LYS A 149 5.86 10.02 4.34
C LYS A 149 5.74 10.66 2.96
N ASN A 150 6.48 10.15 1.97
CA ASN A 150 6.46 10.72 0.61
C ASN A 150 5.05 10.65 0.00
N PHE A 151 4.33 9.53 0.14
CA PHE A 151 2.95 9.45 -0.34
C PHE A 151 2.01 10.39 0.41
N CYS A 152 2.16 10.51 1.73
CA CYS A 152 1.42 11.46 2.53
C CYS A 152 1.62 12.90 2.02
N ASP A 153 2.87 13.29 1.74
CA ASP A 153 3.19 14.62 1.19
C ASP A 153 2.58 14.81 -0.20
N LEU A 154 2.73 13.83 -1.10
CA LEU A 154 2.13 13.89 -2.45
C LEU A 154 0.62 14.10 -2.40
N TYR A 155 -0.08 13.40 -1.52
CA TYR A 155 -1.52 13.57 -1.37
C TYR A 155 -1.92 14.91 -0.73
N ASN A 156 -1.05 15.54 0.06
CA ASN A 156 -1.24 16.92 0.51
C ASN A 156 -1.08 17.89 -0.67
N ASP A 157 0.04 17.79 -1.38
CA ASP A 157 0.43 18.74 -2.43
C ASP A 157 -0.53 18.72 -3.62
N TYR A 158 -1.09 17.55 -3.93
CA TYR A 158 -2.00 17.35 -5.06
C TYR A 158 -3.44 17.05 -4.63
N GLN A 159 -3.85 17.48 -3.42
CA GLN A 159 -5.20 17.27 -2.91
C GLN A 159 -6.28 17.76 -3.90
N SER A 160 -6.08 18.94 -4.49
CA SER A 160 -7.01 19.56 -5.45
C SER A 160 -7.16 18.78 -6.76
N SER A 161 -6.28 17.83 -7.03
CA SER A 161 -6.36 17.00 -8.21
C SER A 161 -7.50 15.97 -8.09
N PHE A 162 -7.85 15.55 -6.87
CA PHE A 162 -8.89 14.55 -6.62
C PHE A 162 -10.29 15.16 -6.59
N SER A 163 -11.30 14.31 -6.84
CA SER A 163 -12.70 14.69 -6.60
C SER A 163 -12.97 15.00 -5.12
N VAL A 164 -14.12 15.59 -4.78
CA VAL A 164 -14.50 15.85 -3.38
C VAL A 164 -14.52 14.55 -2.56
N ASP A 165 -15.05 13.48 -3.13
CA ASP A 165 -15.09 12.16 -2.48
C ASP A 165 -13.67 11.57 -2.36
N GLY A 166 -12.84 11.72 -3.40
CA GLY A 166 -11.42 11.32 -3.37
C GLY A 166 -10.62 12.06 -2.29
N GLN A 167 -10.84 13.36 -2.12
CA GLN A 167 -10.20 14.15 -1.07
C GLN A 167 -10.61 13.69 0.33
N ALA A 168 -11.91 13.43 0.54
CA ALA A 168 -12.42 12.92 1.81
C ALA A 168 -11.87 11.52 2.12
N TRP A 169 -11.80 10.65 1.12
CA TRP A 169 -11.24 9.30 1.23
C TRP A 169 -9.76 9.33 1.60
N ILE A 170 -8.95 10.14 0.89
CA ILE A 170 -7.52 10.30 1.17
C ILE A 170 -7.28 10.80 2.59
N ALA A 171 -8.03 11.80 3.03
CA ALA A 171 -7.93 12.33 4.39
C ALA A 171 -8.25 11.24 5.44
N THR A 172 -9.31 10.47 5.21
CA THR A 172 -9.74 9.37 6.07
C THR A 172 -8.69 8.26 6.14
N VAL A 173 -8.21 7.80 4.99
CA VAL A 173 -7.21 6.72 4.89
C VAL A 173 -5.90 7.13 5.52
N ARG A 174 -5.40 8.34 5.28
CA ARG A 174 -4.15 8.81 5.89
C ARG A 174 -4.26 8.89 7.41
N LYS A 175 -5.39 9.38 7.93
CA LYS A 175 -5.66 9.36 9.37
C LYS A 175 -5.68 7.93 9.91
N CYS A 176 -6.41 7.03 9.26
CA CYS A 176 -6.46 5.61 9.64
C CYS A 176 -5.07 4.96 9.66
N LEU A 177 -4.26 5.14 8.61
CA LEU A 177 -2.90 4.57 8.52
C LEU A 177 -2.00 5.05 9.66
N GLN A 178 -2.06 6.34 10.02
CA GLN A 178 -1.30 6.85 11.16
C GLN A 178 -1.82 6.27 12.48
N ILE A 179 -3.15 6.21 12.68
CA ILE A 179 -3.79 5.64 13.87
C ILE A 179 -3.40 4.18 14.10
N GLU A 180 -3.41 3.34 13.05
CA GLU A 180 -3.02 1.93 13.17
C GLU A 180 -1.56 1.79 13.66
N LEU A 181 -0.67 2.69 13.21
CA LEU A 181 0.73 2.70 13.64
C LEU A 181 0.98 3.33 15.01
N VAL A 182 0.05 4.13 15.54
CA VAL A 182 0.16 4.74 16.88
C VAL A 182 0.17 3.67 17.98
N THR A 183 -0.48 2.53 17.76
CA THR A 183 -0.48 1.38 18.67
C THR A 183 0.94 0.92 19.04
N LEU A 184 1.88 0.99 18.09
CA LEU A 184 3.29 0.65 18.27
C LEU A 184 4.04 1.61 19.21
N LEU A 185 3.49 2.80 19.47
CA LEU A 185 4.09 3.78 20.38
C LEU A 185 3.71 3.53 21.86
N ARG A 186 2.76 2.62 22.11
CA ARG A 186 2.27 2.34 23.46
C ARG A 186 3.36 1.73 24.34
N PRO A 187 3.45 2.10 25.63
CA PRO A 187 4.47 1.58 26.53
C PRO A 187 4.46 0.05 26.64
N TRP A 188 3.28 -0.58 26.66
CA TRP A 188 3.12 -2.03 26.77
C TRP A 188 3.49 -2.80 25.49
N GLU A 189 3.38 -2.18 24.31
CA GLU A 189 3.84 -2.77 23.04
C GLU A 189 5.34 -2.59 22.83
N SER A 190 5.94 -1.52 23.39
CA SER A 190 7.29 -1.09 23.04
C SER A 190 8.41 -2.12 23.26
N LEU A 191 8.17 -3.15 24.09
CA LEU A 191 9.14 -4.23 24.37
C LEU A 191 9.16 -5.33 23.30
N THR A 192 8.11 -5.44 22.47
CA THR A 192 7.98 -6.48 21.42
C THR A 192 8.16 -5.92 20.01
N VAL A 193 8.18 -4.58 19.87
CA VAL A 193 8.31 -3.92 18.57
C VAL A 193 9.72 -4.09 18.00
N THR A 194 9.79 -4.70 16.81
CA THR A 194 11.00 -4.82 16.01
C THR A 194 10.83 -4.06 14.71
N CYS A 195 11.92 -3.73 14.00
CA CYS A 195 11.81 -3.11 12.68
C CYS A 195 11.00 -3.99 11.71
N ALA A 196 11.10 -5.31 11.81
CA ALA A 196 10.28 -6.23 11.01
C ALA A 196 8.78 -6.10 11.35
N SER A 197 8.41 -6.08 12.64
CA SER A 197 6.99 -5.97 13.02
C SER A 197 6.39 -4.60 12.67
N ILE A 198 7.16 -3.51 12.70
CA ILE A 198 6.71 -2.19 12.21
C ILE A 198 6.33 -2.27 10.74
N LYS A 199 7.16 -2.93 9.93
CA LYS A 199 6.88 -3.16 8.51
C LYS A 199 5.57 -3.92 8.35
N ASP A 200 5.41 -5.03 9.09
CA ASP A 200 4.23 -5.90 8.97
C ASP A 200 2.94 -5.17 9.35
N VAL A 201 2.94 -4.42 10.45
CA VAL A 201 1.77 -3.60 10.86
C VAL A 201 1.48 -2.50 9.85
N ALA A 202 2.51 -1.82 9.31
CA ALA A 202 2.32 -0.83 8.26
C ALA A 202 1.65 -1.43 7.01
N PHE A 203 2.07 -2.62 6.56
CA PHE A 203 1.41 -3.27 5.42
C PHE A 203 -0.01 -3.75 5.73
N ALA A 204 -0.21 -4.39 6.89
CA ALA A 204 -1.53 -4.88 7.30
C ALA A 204 -2.57 -3.74 7.43
N SER A 205 -2.13 -2.54 7.84
CA SER A 205 -3.03 -1.38 7.96
C SER A 205 -3.67 -0.94 6.63
N HIS A 206 -3.03 -1.19 5.48
CA HIS A 206 -3.55 -0.73 4.19
C HIS A 206 -4.87 -1.40 3.81
N SER A 207 -4.98 -2.72 3.95
CA SER A 207 -6.22 -3.44 3.62
C SER A 207 -7.37 -3.00 4.52
N LYS A 208 -7.10 -2.82 5.82
CA LYS A 208 -8.07 -2.31 6.81
C LYS A 208 -8.52 -0.88 6.47
N CYS A 209 -7.58 0.02 6.24
CA CYS A 209 -7.88 1.43 5.98
C CYS A 209 -8.53 1.66 4.62
N TYR A 210 -8.15 0.92 3.58
CA TYR A 210 -8.73 1.11 2.23
C TYR A 210 -10.16 0.57 2.14
N SER A 211 -10.52 -0.37 3.02
CA SER A 211 -11.85 -0.94 3.14
C SER A 211 -12.76 -0.16 4.10
N SER A 212 -12.23 0.85 4.81
CA SER A 212 -13.00 1.69 5.73
C SER A 212 -14.04 2.52 4.96
N LEU A 213 -15.23 2.73 5.52
CA LEU A 213 -16.31 3.43 4.81
C LEU A 213 -16.10 4.96 4.77
N PRO A 214 -16.26 5.62 3.60
CA PRO A 214 -16.51 5.04 2.28
C PRO A 214 -15.26 4.30 1.76
N GLY A 215 -15.44 3.06 1.27
CA GLY A 215 -14.34 2.20 0.85
C GLY A 215 -13.75 2.61 -0.50
N PHE A 216 -12.55 2.13 -0.82
CA PHE A 216 -11.85 2.42 -2.07
C PHE A 216 -12.72 2.23 -3.34
N CYS A 217 -13.54 1.17 -3.40
CA CYS A 217 -14.39 0.90 -4.55
C CYS A 217 -15.50 1.93 -4.80
N SER A 218 -15.82 2.79 -3.82
CA SER A 218 -16.82 3.85 -3.98
C SER A 218 -16.29 5.09 -4.72
N LEU A 219 -14.97 5.18 -4.91
CA LEU A 219 -14.33 6.30 -5.58
C LEU A 219 -14.61 6.31 -7.09
N SER A 220 -14.47 7.49 -7.70
CA SER A 220 -14.49 7.59 -9.16
C SER A 220 -13.33 6.81 -9.79
N PHE A 221 -13.52 6.31 -11.01
CA PHE A 221 -12.46 5.65 -11.77
C PHE A 221 -11.18 6.49 -11.83
N SER A 222 -11.31 7.81 -12.05
CA SER A 222 -10.16 8.72 -12.12
C SER A 222 -9.38 8.78 -10.80
N ASP A 223 -10.07 8.85 -9.66
CA ASP A 223 -9.41 8.87 -8.35
C ASP A 223 -8.74 7.52 -8.05
N GLN A 224 -9.43 6.41 -8.33
CA GLN A 224 -8.88 5.06 -8.16
C GLN A 224 -7.59 4.87 -8.95
N MET A 225 -7.59 5.24 -10.24
CA MET A 225 -6.40 5.15 -11.08
C MET A 225 -5.29 6.06 -10.56
N ARG A 226 -5.60 7.29 -10.14
CA ARG A 226 -4.58 8.19 -9.62
C ARG A 226 -3.91 7.66 -8.35
N ILE A 227 -4.68 7.08 -7.44
CA ILE A 227 -4.15 6.41 -6.24
C ILE A 227 -3.27 5.22 -6.67
N PHE A 228 -3.75 4.39 -7.60
CA PHE A 228 -2.98 3.24 -8.10
C PHE A 228 -1.62 3.62 -8.61
N TRP A 229 -1.58 4.54 -9.57
CA TRP A 229 -0.38 4.87 -10.32
C TRP A 229 0.61 5.64 -9.47
N THR A 230 0.13 6.51 -8.60
CA THR A 230 0.97 7.17 -7.59
C THR A 230 1.64 6.14 -6.69
N ILE A 231 0.90 5.18 -6.16
CA ILE A 231 1.45 4.13 -5.31
C ILE A 231 2.44 3.25 -6.08
N LYS A 232 2.04 2.76 -7.27
CA LYS A 232 2.87 1.95 -8.16
C LYS A 232 4.17 2.65 -8.55
N GLY A 233 4.12 3.96 -8.82
CA GLY A 233 5.27 4.76 -9.22
C GLY A 233 6.31 4.95 -8.11
N GLY A 234 5.90 4.90 -6.84
CA GLY A 234 6.79 5.04 -5.69
C GLY A 234 7.39 3.72 -5.17
N PHE A 235 6.87 2.57 -5.61
CA PHE A 235 7.35 1.26 -5.15
C PHE A 235 8.57 0.76 -5.93
N VAL A 236 9.57 0.26 -5.19
CA VAL A 236 10.72 -0.52 -5.71
C VAL A 236 10.41 -2.03 -5.68
N ASP A 237 11.23 -2.86 -6.35
CA ASP A 237 11.09 -4.33 -6.44
C ASP A 237 10.80 -5.04 -5.09
N ALA A 238 11.21 -4.46 -3.96
CA ALA A 238 11.01 -5.00 -2.62
C ALA A 238 9.54 -5.05 -2.14
N PHE A 239 8.59 -4.57 -2.94
CA PHE A 239 7.17 -4.43 -2.56
C PHE A 239 6.18 -4.90 -3.64
N VAL A 240 6.62 -5.76 -4.55
CA VAL A 240 5.78 -6.31 -5.64
C VAL A 240 4.54 -7.05 -5.12
N ASP A 241 4.65 -7.80 -4.01
CA ASP A 241 3.51 -8.50 -3.41
C ASP A 241 2.42 -7.52 -2.91
N THR A 242 2.81 -6.35 -2.40
CA THR A 242 1.88 -5.29 -2.00
C THR A 242 1.13 -4.74 -3.20
N MET A 243 1.83 -4.53 -4.31
CA MET A 243 1.20 -4.07 -5.55
C MET A 243 0.22 -5.10 -6.11
N LYS A 244 0.49 -6.40 -5.95
CA LYS A 244 -0.46 -7.45 -6.30
C LYS A 244 -1.74 -7.36 -5.47
N SER A 245 -1.65 -7.35 -4.14
CA SER A 245 -2.84 -7.27 -3.28
C SER A 245 -3.65 -6.00 -3.53
N PHE A 246 -2.97 -4.88 -3.79
CA PHE A 246 -3.66 -3.64 -4.14
C PHE A 246 -4.34 -3.70 -5.51
N TRP A 247 -3.69 -4.33 -6.50
CA TRP A 247 -4.29 -4.58 -7.81
C TRP A 247 -5.49 -5.53 -7.73
N GLU A 248 -5.45 -6.58 -6.92
CA GLU A 248 -6.59 -7.49 -6.72
C GLU A 248 -7.80 -6.74 -6.14
N LEU A 249 -7.58 -5.87 -5.14
CA LEU A 249 -8.62 -5.00 -4.61
C LEU A 249 -9.16 -4.05 -5.71
N MET A 250 -8.28 -3.40 -6.46
CA MET A 250 -8.66 -2.47 -7.51
C MET A 250 -9.42 -3.12 -8.65
N SER A 251 -8.92 -4.24 -9.17
CA SER A 251 -9.53 -4.98 -10.27
C SER A 251 -10.90 -5.50 -9.87
N GLY A 252 -11.10 -5.89 -8.60
CA GLY A 252 -12.41 -6.19 -8.05
C GLY A 252 -13.38 -5.01 -8.15
N CYS A 253 -12.94 -3.79 -7.81
CA CYS A 253 -13.75 -2.58 -7.95
C CYS A 253 -14.01 -2.21 -9.42
N LEU A 254 -12.99 -2.26 -10.28
CA LEU A 254 -13.09 -1.89 -11.68
C LEU A 254 -14.07 -2.78 -12.43
N HIS A 255 -14.09 -4.08 -12.14
CA HIS A 255 -15.05 -5.01 -12.75
C HIS A 255 -16.52 -4.63 -12.44
N GLN A 256 -16.78 -4.04 -11.26
CA GLN A 256 -18.11 -3.56 -10.89
C GLN A 256 -18.47 -2.23 -11.59
N ILE A 257 -17.49 -1.36 -11.82
CA ILE A 257 -17.71 -0.06 -12.51
C ILE A 257 -17.93 -0.25 -14.01
N THR A 258 -17.24 -1.21 -14.62
CA THR A 258 -17.28 -1.41 -16.07
C THR A 258 -18.52 -2.14 -16.57
N THR A 259 -19.34 -2.74 -15.69
CA THR A 259 -20.70 -3.18 -16.06
C THR A 259 -21.68 -2.01 -16.21
N ASP A 260 -21.38 -0.85 -15.59
CA ASP A 260 -22.26 0.32 -15.59
C ASP A 260 -21.78 1.47 -16.50
N ILE A 261 -20.50 1.51 -16.89
CA ILE A 261 -19.93 2.61 -17.68
C ILE A 261 -19.14 2.08 -18.89
N SER A 262 -19.57 2.44 -20.10
CA SER A 262 -18.76 2.33 -21.32
C SER A 262 -17.64 3.39 -21.26
N LEU A 263 -16.56 3.05 -20.56
CA LEU A 263 -15.37 3.89 -20.45
C LEU A 263 -14.64 3.92 -21.80
N THR A 264 -15.03 4.85 -22.67
CA THR A 264 -14.24 5.30 -23.82
C THR A 264 -13.22 6.35 -23.35
N ASP A 265 -12.43 6.00 -22.34
CA ASP A 265 -11.44 6.93 -21.77
C ASP A 265 -10.12 6.79 -22.54
N ASN A 266 -9.79 7.79 -23.37
CA ASN A 266 -8.54 7.87 -24.12
C ASN A 266 -7.28 8.00 -23.23
N ARG A 267 -7.44 8.04 -21.90
CA ARG A 267 -6.35 8.09 -20.91
C ARG A 267 -5.92 6.72 -20.41
N LEU A 268 -6.60 5.64 -20.84
CA LEU A 268 -6.22 4.26 -20.57
C LEU A 268 -6.25 3.42 -21.85
N ALA A 269 -5.28 2.54 -22.01
CA ALA A 269 -5.30 1.48 -23.02
C ALA A 269 -5.06 0.12 -22.36
N ARG A 270 -5.80 -0.88 -22.80
CA ARG A 270 -5.58 -2.27 -22.41
C ARG A 270 -4.98 -3.03 -23.57
N ALA A 271 -3.92 -3.79 -23.30
CA ALA A 271 -3.37 -4.76 -24.24
C ALA A 271 -3.25 -6.12 -23.56
N LYS A 272 -3.32 -7.18 -24.37
CA LYS A 272 -3.07 -8.56 -23.98
C LYS A 272 -1.99 -9.09 -24.89
N ILE A 273 -0.89 -9.57 -24.32
CA ILE A 273 0.14 -10.29 -25.05
C ILE A 273 0.03 -11.77 -24.69
N VAL A 274 0.02 -12.63 -25.71
CA VAL A 274 0.07 -14.07 -25.53
C VAL A 274 1.52 -14.51 -25.69
N VAL A 275 2.04 -15.25 -24.71
CA VAL A 275 3.40 -15.80 -24.77
C VAL A 275 3.39 -17.32 -24.62
N ARG A 276 4.43 -17.95 -25.15
CA ARG A 276 4.59 -19.40 -25.00
C ARG A 276 4.82 -19.75 -23.54
N LYS A 277 3.93 -20.56 -22.99
CA LYS A 277 3.99 -20.99 -21.59
C LYS A 277 5.26 -21.78 -21.27
N LYS A 278 5.86 -21.49 -20.12
CA LYS A 278 7.01 -22.21 -19.56
C LYS A 278 6.74 -22.57 -18.10
N ALA A 279 7.32 -23.67 -17.62
CA ALA A 279 7.14 -24.15 -16.24
C ALA A 279 7.53 -23.09 -15.18
N SER A 280 8.50 -22.23 -15.49
CA SER A 280 8.92 -21.13 -14.61
C SER A 280 7.80 -20.12 -14.30
N MET A 281 6.81 -19.99 -15.20
CA MET A 281 5.72 -19.00 -15.12
C MET A 281 4.62 -19.44 -14.14
N GLU A 282 4.56 -20.71 -13.76
CA GLU A 282 3.43 -21.24 -12.97
C GLU A 282 3.55 -20.99 -11.46
N ARG A 283 4.76 -20.68 -10.97
CA ARG A 283 5.02 -20.46 -9.54
C ARG A 283 4.40 -19.17 -9.02
N ASN A 284 4.59 -18.07 -9.74
CA ASN A 284 3.98 -16.77 -9.44
C ASN A 284 3.61 -16.07 -10.76
N PRO A 285 2.42 -16.35 -11.32
CA PRO A 285 2.06 -15.90 -12.66
C PRO A 285 1.97 -14.37 -12.75
N ASP A 286 1.48 -13.67 -11.73
CA ASP A 286 1.36 -12.21 -11.74
C ASP A 286 2.72 -11.50 -11.70
N ASP A 287 3.63 -11.94 -10.80
CA ASP A 287 5.00 -11.43 -10.75
C ASP A 287 5.72 -11.65 -12.10
N PHE A 288 5.53 -12.82 -12.71
CA PHE A 288 6.13 -13.09 -14.01
C PHE A 288 5.50 -12.24 -15.13
N ALA A 289 4.18 -12.04 -15.11
CA ALA A 289 3.49 -11.15 -16.04
C ALA A 289 4.01 -9.71 -15.91
N GLY A 290 4.17 -9.20 -14.68
CA GLY A 290 4.80 -7.91 -14.41
C GLY A 290 6.19 -7.79 -15.04
N LYS A 291 7.06 -8.78 -14.81
CA LYS A 291 8.42 -8.83 -15.38
C LYS A 291 8.45 -8.87 -16.90
N ILE A 292 7.50 -9.58 -17.54
CA ILE A 292 7.35 -9.55 -19.00
C ILE A 292 7.03 -8.12 -19.45
N VAL A 293 6.06 -7.48 -18.81
CA VAL A 293 5.63 -6.12 -19.18
C VAL A 293 6.75 -5.10 -18.94
N ASP A 294 7.54 -5.23 -17.87
CA ASP A 294 8.70 -4.38 -17.64
C ASP A 294 9.78 -4.55 -18.73
N ALA A 295 10.02 -5.79 -19.18
CA ALA A 295 10.93 -6.05 -20.30
C ALA A 295 10.41 -5.45 -21.62
N VAL A 296 9.09 -5.52 -21.86
CA VAL A 296 8.44 -4.83 -22.98
C VAL A 296 8.62 -3.32 -22.85
N ALA A 297 8.32 -2.75 -21.69
CA ALA A 297 8.41 -1.32 -21.41
C ALA A 297 9.81 -0.78 -21.64
N LEU A 298 10.83 -1.53 -21.23
CA LEU A 298 12.24 -1.21 -21.45
C LEU A 298 12.56 -1.16 -22.95
N LYS A 299 12.18 -2.20 -23.72
CA LYS A 299 12.38 -2.22 -25.18
C LYS A 299 11.62 -1.10 -25.88
N GLN A 300 10.40 -0.80 -25.44
CA GLN A 300 9.54 0.24 -26.03
C GLN A 300 9.85 1.67 -25.55
N LYS A 301 10.73 1.80 -24.55
CA LYS A 301 11.10 3.05 -23.89
C LYS A 301 9.89 3.81 -23.34
N TRP A 302 8.95 3.11 -22.69
CA TRP A 302 7.70 3.71 -22.22
C TRP A 302 7.90 4.82 -21.18
N ALA A 303 8.84 4.67 -20.25
CA ALA A 303 9.15 5.72 -19.27
C ALA A 303 9.58 7.04 -19.96
N ALA A 304 10.45 6.95 -20.97
CA ALA A 304 10.90 8.11 -21.74
C ALA A 304 9.80 8.76 -22.59
N LYS A 305 8.67 8.07 -22.78
CA LYS A 305 7.49 8.53 -23.51
C LYS A 305 6.37 9.02 -22.58
N GLY A 306 6.64 9.12 -21.27
CA GLY A 306 5.65 9.56 -20.28
C GLY A 306 4.50 8.58 -20.07
N LEU A 307 4.76 7.27 -20.23
CA LEU A 307 3.76 6.23 -20.00
C LEU A 307 4.04 5.50 -18.70
N ALA A 308 2.97 5.18 -17.97
CA ALA A 308 3.00 4.22 -16.88
C ALA A 308 2.30 2.93 -17.32
N TRP A 309 2.77 1.80 -16.80
CA TRP A 309 2.29 0.48 -17.20
C TRP A 309 2.18 -0.47 -16.02
N TYR A 310 1.29 -1.44 -16.11
CA TYR A 310 1.16 -2.51 -15.15
C TYR A 310 0.79 -3.81 -15.85
N GLY A 311 1.50 -4.88 -15.49
CA GLY A 311 1.35 -6.20 -16.06
C GLY A 311 0.78 -7.18 -15.06
N PHE A 312 -0.25 -7.94 -15.44
CA PHE A 312 -0.86 -8.95 -14.58
C PHE A 312 -1.39 -10.15 -15.37
N HIS A 313 -1.61 -11.25 -14.67
CA HIS A 313 -2.19 -12.46 -15.24
C HIS A 313 -3.67 -12.55 -14.89
N GLN A 314 -4.52 -12.99 -15.83
CA GLN A 314 -5.96 -13.05 -15.60
C GLN A 314 -6.60 -14.24 -16.33
N GLU A 315 -6.06 -15.46 -16.24
CA GLU A 315 -6.70 -16.65 -16.84
C GLU A 315 -6.44 -17.94 -16.04
N PRO A 316 -7.22 -19.02 -16.26
CA PRO A 316 -7.02 -20.30 -15.59
C PRO A 316 -5.66 -20.92 -15.98
N LYS A 317 -4.97 -21.56 -15.03
CA LYS A 317 -3.67 -22.22 -15.23
C LYS A 317 -3.66 -23.31 -16.32
N THR A 318 -4.82 -23.74 -16.81
CA THR A 318 -5.01 -24.87 -17.72
C THR A 318 -4.78 -24.54 -19.20
N THR A 319 -4.63 -23.27 -19.57
CA THR A 319 -4.34 -22.90 -20.96
C THR A 319 -2.90 -23.30 -21.36
N PRO A 320 -2.68 -23.75 -22.62
CA PRO A 320 -1.35 -24.06 -23.13
C PRO A 320 -0.48 -22.79 -23.35
N GLU A 321 -1.13 -21.63 -23.38
CA GLU A 321 -0.53 -20.32 -23.57
C GLU A 321 -0.59 -19.50 -22.27
N PHE A 322 0.32 -18.55 -22.13
CA PHE A 322 0.38 -17.67 -20.96
C PHE A 322 -0.03 -16.26 -21.36
N ASN A 323 -1.15 -15.79 -20.82
CA ASN A 323 -1.72 -14.50 -21.16
C ASN A 323 -1.26 -13.43 -20.18
N VAL A 324 -0.71 -12.36 -20.75
CA VAL A 324 -0.17 -11.20 -20.03
C VAL A 324 -1.06 -10.01 -20.36
N ASN A 325 -1.83 -9.55 -19.38
CA ASN A 325 -2.59 -8.31 -19.51
C ASN A 325 -1.70 -7.13 -19.17
N ILE A 326 -1.87 -6.06 -19.93
CA ILE A 326 -1.14 -4.81 -19.82
C ILE A 326 -2.17 -3.70 -19.71
N ILE A 327 -2.01 -2.86 -18.69
CA ILE A 327 -2.69 -1.58 -18.64
C ILE A 327 -1.63 -0.51 -18.85
N LEU A 328 -1.90 0.37 -19.81
CA LEU A 328 -1.10 1.53 -20.15
C LEU A 328 -1.90 2.78 -19.83
N VAL A 329 -1.25 3.73 -19.17
CA VAL A 329 -1.83 5.06 -18.95
C VAL A 329 -0.80 6.14 -19.22
N GLN A 330 -1.29 7.36 -19.41
CA GLN A 330 -0.43 8.53 -19.47
C GLN A 330 0.01 8.89 -18.04
N LYS A 331 1.32 9.03 -17.83
CA LYS A 331 1.89 9.24 -16.49
C LYS A 331 1.38 10.54 -15.87
N TRP A 332 1.34 11.61 -16.64
CA TRP A 332 0.90 12.94 -16.19
C TRP A 332 -0.58 13.01 -15.74
N ASP A 333 -1.43 12.08 -16.20
CA ASP A 333 -2.85 12.05 -15.80
C ASP A 333 -3.08 11.47 -14.40
N PHE A 334 -2.27 10.47 -14.01
CA PHE A 334 -2.55 9.62 -12.86
C PHE A 334 -1.38 9.39 -11.89
N ASP A 335 -0.13 9.58 -12.30
CA ASP A 335 1.02 9.38 -11.42
C ASP A 335 1.49 10.72 -10.84
N LEU A 336 1.14 10.96 -9.58
CA LEU A 336 1.51 12.18 -8.88
C LEU A 336 3.02 12.30 -8.60
N ASN A 337 3.79 11.21 -8.74
CA ASN A 337 5.25 11.27 -8.57
C ASN A 337 5.92 12.08 -9.70
N ASP A 338 5.25 12.26 -10.85
CA ASP A 338 5.83 12.90 -12.02
C ASP A 338 4.76 13.58 -12.92
N PRO A 339 4.13 14.66 -12.45
CA PRO A 339 2.95 15.25 -13.09
C PRO A 339 3.27 16.04 -14.37
N ASN A 340 4.55 16.30 -14.67
CA ASN A 340 4.96 17.21 -15.73
C ASN A 340 5.64 16.49 -16.92
N VAL A 341 5.51 15.16 -17.04
CA VAL A 341 6.13 14.44 -18.16
C VAL A 341 5.30 14.59 -19.43
N PRO A 342 5.87 15.11 -20.54
CA PRO A 342 5.20 15.10 -21.83
C PRO A 342 4.86 13.67 -22.25
N GLY A 343 3.58 13.42 -22.51
CA GLY A 343 3.08 12.09 -22.89
C GLY A 343 3.04 11.87 -24.40
N THR A 344 3.25 10.62 -24.82
CA THR A 344 2.85 10.14 -26.15
C THR A 344 1.38 9.71 -26.11
N SER A 345 0.65 9.83 -27.23
CA SER A 345 -0.70 9.27 -27.33
C SER A 345 -0.70 7.76 -27.03
N LEU A 346 -1.69 7.30 -26.25
CA LEU A 346 -1.86 5.87 -25.97
C LEU A 346 -2.18 5.07 -27.24
N SER A 347 -2.89 5.66 -28.20
CA SER A 347 -3.12 5.03 -29.51
C SER A 347 -1.80 4.70 -30.19
N ASP A 348 -0.87 5.66 -30.21
CA ASP A 348 0.41 5.52 -30.88
C ASP A 348 1.29 4.51 -30.14
N ALA A 349 1.24 4.51 -28.80
CA ALA A 349 1.94 3.53 -27.98
C ALA A 349 1.47 2.09 -28.28
N VAL A 350 0.16 1.88 -28.39
CA VAL A 350 -0.44 0.58 -28.73
C VAL A 350 -0.09 0.16 -30.16
N THR A 351 -0.17 1.07 -31.13
CA THR A 351 0.21 0.78 -32.53
C THR A 351 1.69 0.42 -32.65
N VAL A 352 2.58 1.15 -31.97
CA VAL A 352 4.03 0.86 -31.95
C VAL A 352 4.32 -0.48 -31.28
N LEU A 353 3.59 -0.82 -30.20
CA LEU A 353 3.70 -2.12 -29.56
C LEU A 353 3.28 -3.24 -30.53
N GLY A 354 2.14 -3.09 -31.20
CA GLY A 354 1.67 -4.03 -32.22
C GLY A 354 2.69 -4.25 -33.34
N ASN A 355 3.23 -3.17 -33.91
CA ASN A 355 4.29 -3.26 -34.92
C ASN A 355 5.54 -4.00 -34.41
N SER A 356 5.87 -3.83 -33.12
CA SER A 356 6.99 -4.53 -32.50
C SER A 356 6.69 -6.02 -32.32
N VAL A 357 5.46 -6.40 -31.95
CA VAL A 357 5.03 -7.82 -31.86
C VAL A 357 5.16 -8.51 -33.22
N ASN A 358 4.82 -7.82 -34.30
CA ASN A 358 5.01 -8.31 -35.68
C ASN A 358 6.49 -8.30 -36.15
N GLY A 359 7.45 -8.02 -35.27
CA GLY A 359 8.85 -7.93 -35.66
C GLY A 359 9.81 -8.08 -34.50
N SER A 360 10.25 -6.96 -33.93
CA SER A 360 11.38 -6.87 -32.99
C SER A 360 11.11 -7.42 -31.57
N LEU A 361 9.86 -7.72 -31.22
CA LEU A 361 9.43 -8.19 -29.90
C LEU A 361 9.13 -9.70 -29.85
N THR A 362 9.32 -10.42 -30.94
CA THR A 362 9.15 -11.88 -31.04
C THR A 362 9.90 -12.67 -29.96
N CYS A 363 11.03 -12.13 -29.49
CA CYS A 363 11.85 -12.70 -28.42
C CYS A 363 12.18 -11.68 -27.32
N LEU A 364 11.81 -12.01 -26.08
CA LEU A 364 12.01 -11.18 -24.88
C LEU A 364 12.89 -11.89 -23.86
N LEU A 365 13.93 -11.23 -23.36
CA LEU A 365 14.70 -11.71 -22.22
C LEU A 365 14.06 -11.18 -20.94
N VAL A 366 13.61 -12.08 -20.06
CA VAL A 366 12.96 -11.78 -18.78
C VAL A 366 13.74 -12.46 -17.67
N GLY A 367 14.53 -11.67 -16.94
CA GLY A 367 15.57 -12.23 -16.05
C GLY A 367 16.57 -13.05 -16.87
N ASP A 368 16.70 -14.33 -16.53
CA ASP A 368 17.60 -15.27 -17.23
C ASP A 368 16.87 -16.15 -18.26
N ILE A 369 15.60 -15.86 -18.56
CA ILE A 369 14.74 -16.71 -19.41
C ILE A 369 14.28 -15.94 -20.64
N TYR A 370 14.47 -16.54 -21.82
CA TYR A 370 13.85 -16.02 -23.03
C TYR A 370 12.38 -16.42 -23.13
N VAL A 371 11.52 -15.53 -23.60
CA VAL A 371 10.08 -15.71 -23.75
C VAL A 371 9.70 -15.44 -25.20
N ASP A 372 9.00 -16.39 -25.82
CA ASP A 372 8.48 -16.25 -27.18
C ASP A 372 7.13 -15.51 -27.11
N VAL A 373 7.05 -14.35 -27.76
CA VAL A 373 5.79 -13.61 -27.93
C VAL A 373 5.06 -14.17 -29.14
N LEU A 374 3.79 -14.54 -28.97
CA LEU A 374 2.99 -15.21 -30.00
C LEU A 374 2.01 -14.26 -30.69
N SER A 375 1.32 -13.43 -29.91
CA SER A 375 0.35 -12.48 -30.44
C SER A 375 0.08 -11.36 -29.45
N MET A 376 -0.63 -10.34 -29.93
CA MET A 376 -1.13 -9.23 -29.14
C MET A 376 -2.55 -8.87 -29.58
N THR A 377 -3.39 -8.55 -28.60
CA THR A 377 -4.68 -7.89 -28.79
C THR A 377 -4.66 -6.58 -28.00
N ALA A 378 -5.23 -5.51 -28.51
CA ALA A 378 -5.45 -4.29 -27.74
C ALA A 378 -6.88 -3.78 -27.90
N CYS A 379 -7.32 -3.07 -26.86
CA CYS A 379 -8.66 -2.53 -26.73
C CYS A 379 -8.59 -1.10 -26.19
N ASN A 380 -9.59 -0.32 -26.59
CA ASN A 380 -9.73 1.07 -26.15
C ASN A 380 -10.65 1.17 -24.91
N ASP A 381 -11.06 0.04 -24.34
CA ASP A 381 -11.89 -0.07 -23.15
C ASP A 381 -11.27 -1.06 -22.15
N VAL A 382 -11.60 -0.88 -20.87
CA VAL A 382 -11.02 -1.66 -19.75
C VAL A 382 -11.41 -3.15 -19.82
N ASN A 383 -12.61 -3.47 -20.28
CA ASN A 383 -13.09 -4.86 -20.38
C ASN A 383 -12.54 -5.60 -21.59
N CYS A 384 -12.02 -4.87 -22.58
CA CYS A 384 -11.66 -5.38 -23.89
C CYS A 384 -12.88 -5.91 -24.67
N ASP A 385 -14.04 -5.28 -24.49
CA ASP A 385 -15.27 -5.62 -25.21
C ASP A 385 -15.17 -5.22 -26.69
N ARG A 386 -14.31 -4.25 -27.02
CA ARG A 386 -14.04 -3.79 -28.39
C ARG A 386 -12.56 -3.84 -28.71
N VAL A 387 -12.16 -4.88 -29.44
CA VAL A 387 -10.81 -5.02 -29.98
C VAL A 387 -10.52 -3.92 -30.99
N SER A 388 -9.47 -3.13 -30.75
CA SER A 388 -9.00 -2.07 -31.64
C SER A 388 -7.81 -2.50 -32.50
N LEU A 389 -7.03 -3.48 -32.04
CA LEU A 389 -5.87 -4.00 -32.77
C LEU A 389 -5.62 -5.47 -32.43
N GLU A 390 -5.34 -6.29 -33.44
CA GLU A 390 -4.89 -7.67 -33.27
C GLU A 390 -3.68 -7.93 -34.16
N VAL A 391 -2.63 -8.51 -33.59
CA VAL A 391 -1.36 -8.75 -34.26
C VAL A 391 -0.81 -10.12 -33.90
N MET A 392 -0.40 -10.87 -34.92
CA MET A 392 0.34 -12.12 -34.76
C MET A 392 1.84 -11.85 -34.88
N ALA A 393 2.64 -12.49 -34.02
CA ALA A 393 4.08 -12.51 -34.21
C ALA A 393 4.44 -13.42 -35.40
N PRO A 394 5.47 -13.07 -36.19
CA PRO A 394 5.94 -13.92 -37.27
C PRO A 394 6.44 -15.26 -36.72
N LEU A 395 6.23 -16.33 -37.49
CA LEU A 395 6.70 -17.67 -37.16
C LEU A 395 8.23 -17.70 -37.22
N LEU A 396 8.88 -17.53 -36.07
CA LEU A 396 10.33 -17.61 -35.92
C LEU A 396 10.73 -18.85 -35.10
N PRO A 397 11.99 -19.33 -35.25
CA PRO A 397 12.53 -20.36 -34.36
C PRO A 397 12.41 -19.94 -32.90
N LYS A 398 12.17 -20.91 -32.01
CA LYS A 398 12.10 -20.67 -30.56
C LYS A 398 13.31 -19.89 -30.09
N CYS A 399 13.12 -18.95 -29.18
CA CYS A 399 14.22 -18.27 -28.51
C CYS A 399 15.16 -19.28 -27.83
N THR A 400 16.33 -19.50 -28.41
CA THR A 400 17.39 -20.31 -27.81
C THR A 400 18.45 -19.41 -27.21
N GLY A 401 18.54 -19.37 -25.88
CA GLY A 401 19.64 -18.73 -25.19
C GLY A 401 19.64 -19.07 -23.71
N THR A 402 20.79 -19.48 -23.20
CA THR A 402 21.10 -19.45 -21.77
C THR A 402 21.94 -18.21 -21.52
N SER A 403 21.55 -17.39 -20.53
CA SER A 403 22.37 -16.27 -20.06
C SER A 403 23.72 -16.83 -19.58
N PHE A 404 24.80 -16.58 -20.33
CA PHE A 404 26.15 -16.90 -19.87
C PHE A 404 26.52 -15.89 -18.77
N LYS A 405 26.42 -16.32 -17.51
CA LYS A 405 27.07 -15.60 -16.41
C LYS A 405 28.57 -15.70 -16.62
N ILE A 406 29.19 -14.64 -17.12
CA ILE A 406 30.64 -14.49 -17.05
C ILE A 406 30.96 -14.23 -15.57
N SER A 407 31.26 -15.30 -14.83
CA SER A 407 31.85 -15.17 -13.50
C SER A 407 33.22 -14.53 -13.67
N PHE A 408 33.34 -13.27 -13.25
CA PHE A 408 34.62 -12.60 -13.05
C PHE A 408 35.35 -13.30 -11.89
N PHE A 409 36.08 -14.38 -12.19
CA PHE A 409 37.10 -14.94 -11.32
C PHE A 409 38.47 -14.53 -11.84
N LEU A 410 39.16 -13.70 -11.05
CA LEU A 410 40.62 -13.48 -10.97
C LEU A 410 41.46 -13.70 -12.25
N VAL A 411 41.96 -12.59 -12.80
CA VAL A 411 43.34 -12.54 -13.32
C VAL A 411 44.02 -11.34 -12.66
N LEU A 412 44.68 -11.60 -11.53
CA LEU A 412 45.63 -10.69 -10.92
C LEU A 412 46.87 -11.52 -10.60
N SER A 413 47.72 -11.71 -11.60
CA SER A 413 49.11 -12.10 -11.37
C SER A 413 50.00 -11.83 -12.58
N VAL A 414 50.95 -10.92 -12.32
CA VAL A 414 52.35 -10.91 -12.78
C VAL A 414 52.64 -10.39 -14.19
N GLY A 415 53.38 -9.28 -14.22
CA GLY A 415 54.11 -8.79 -15.39
C GLY A 415 54.75 -7.42 -15.18
N MET A 416 55.69 -7.30 -14.24
CA MET A 416 56.71 -6.25 -14.32
C MET A 416 57.47 -6.41 -15.65
N PHE A 417 57.72 -5.32 -16.39
CA PHE A 417 59.08 -4.88 -16.74
C PHE A 417 59.05 -3.49 -17.40
N ALA A 418 60.06 -2.72 -17.01
CA ALA A 418 60.29 -1.29 -17.19
C ALA A 418 60.68 -0.81 -18.61
N ILE A 419 60.89 0.53 -18.69
CA ILE A 419 61.72 1.34 -19.62
C ILE A 419 60.94 1.86 -20.86
N GLY A 420 60.91 3.15 -21.23
CA GLY A 420 61.53 4.39 -20.73
C GLY A 420 61.49 5.49 -21.82
N ILE A 421 61.63 6.77 -21.40
CA ILE A 421 62.20 7.94 -22.14
C ILE A 421 61.33 8.46 -23.31
N VAL A 422 60.86 9.72 -23.38
CA VAL A 422 61.49 11.06 -23.18
C VAL A 422 60.64 11.96 -22.31
#